data_AF-A0A3S2URL8-F1
#
_entry.id   AF-A0A3S2URL8-F1
#
_cell.length_a   1.000
_cell.length_b   1.000
_cell.length_c   1.000
_cell.angle_alpha   90.00
_cell.angle_beta   90.00
_cell.angle_gamma   90.00
#
_symmetry.space_group_name_H-M   'P 1'
#
loop_
_entity.id
_entity.type
_entity.pdbx_description
1 polymer ?
#
loop_
_entity_poly.entity_id
_entity_poly.type
_entity_poly.pdbx_seq_one_letter_code
_entity_poly.pdbx_strand_id
1 'polypeptide(L)'
;MKHLLTLAALALPVGAAHAGWSTAGDVLDSGTTLTLTTAWLAPGDPDAPFNLSGSSAVDIALVEAAAGVPAYALDRGEDAATEGSVAWQSLAVAAGDTLRFEWTFDSVDDTFADHAFAVLDGQVFTLATGPAASAGAFSRVFDGAATVSFAVGVVDLADVLGVSTLMVSDLALTPAVPEPGGLALMLVGGGALWVRRRLAATRSAQHG
;
A
#
# COMPACT_ATOMS: atom_id res chain seq x y z
N MET A 1 -5.06 -13.06 -46.20
CA MET A 1 -4.20 -13.24 -45.02
C MET A 1 -4.90 -12.54 -43.85
N LYS A 2 -5.42 -13.29 -42.88
CA LYS A 2 -6.16 -12.72 -41.73
C LYS A 2 -5.18 -12.55 -40.58
N HIS A 3 -4.86 -11.31 -40.24
CA HIS A 3 -4.12 -10.98 -39.03
C HIS A 3 -5.02 -11.20 -37.82
N LEU A 4 -4.71 -12.26 -37.08
CA LEU A 4 -5.29 -12.53 -35.77
C LEU A 4 -4.56 -11.60 -34.79
N LEU A 5 -5.23 -10.55 -34.32
CA LEU A 5 -4.73 -9.75 -33.20
C LEU A 5 -4.93 -10.54 -31.91
N THR A 6 -3.84 -11.07 -31.37
CA THR A 6 -3.77 -11.58 -30.01
C THR A 6 -3.71 -10.36 -29.08
N LEU A 7 -4.78 -10.06 -28.36
CA LEU A 7 -4.73 -9.11 -27.25
C LEU A 7 -4.08 -9.84 -26.07
N ALA A 8 -2.78 -9.63 -25.89
CA ALA A 8 -2.11 -10.02 -24.65
C ALA A 8 -2.60 -9.06 -23.54
N ALA A 9 -3.18 -9.61 -22.47
CA ALA A 9 -3.30 -8.86 -21.24
C ALA A 9 -1.87 -8.53 -20.79
N LEU A 10 -1.51 -7.24 -20.75
CA LEU A 10 -0.29 -6.81 -20.09
C LEU A 10 -0.48 -7.08 -18.60
N ALA A 11 0.01 -8.23 -18.12
CA ALA A 11 0.36 -8.37 -16.73
C ALA A 11 1.52 -7.39 -16.49
N LEU A 12 1.29 -6.34 -15.71
CA LEU A 12 2.38 -5.52 -15.23
C LEU A 12 3.32 -6.43 -14.42
N PRO A 13 4.65 -6.31 -14.59
CA PRO A 13 5.58 -7.09 -13.79
C PRO A 13 5.35 -6.77 -12.31
N VAL A 14 5.16 -7.82 -11.50
CA VAL A 14 5.35 -7.78 -10.05
C VAL A 14 6.78 -7.28 -9.82
N GLY A 15 6.91 -6.06 -9.31
CA GLY A 15 8.20 -5.40 -9.14
C GLY A 15 8.18 -3.87 -9.17
N ALA A 16 7.05 -3.23 -9.49
CA ALA A 16 6.91 -1.78 -9.47
C ALA A 16 6.36 -1.21 -8.15
N ALA A 17 6.38 -1.97 -7.05
CA ALA A 17 5.75 -1.55 -5.80
C ALA A 17 6.55 -0.49 -5.01
N HIS A 18 7.83 -0.23 -5.35
CA HIS A 18 8.69 0.70 -4.60
C HIS A 18 9.17 1.92 -5.41
N ALA A 19 8.87 2.03 -6.71
CA ALA A 19 9.17 3.26 -7.45
C ALA A 19 8.13 4.34 -7.13
N GLY A 20 8.58 5.48 -6.61
CA GLY A 20 7.73 6.66 -6.42
C GLY A 20 7.07 6.81 -5.05
N TRP A 21 7.60 6.16 -4.01
CA TRP A 21 7.27 6.53 -2.64
C TRP A 21 7.78 7.93 -2.34
N SER A 22 6.93 8.71 -1.70
CA SER A 22 7.36 9.92 -1.00
C SER A 22 7.62 9.56 0.45
N THR A 23 8.61 10.21 1.06
CA THR A 23 9.02 9.91 2.44
C THR A 23 9.24 11.20 3.22
N ALA A 24 9.06 11.09 4.54
CA ALA A 24 9.39 12.11 5.53
C ALA A 24 9.84 11.41 6.81
N GLY A 25 10.80 12.00 7.52
CA GLY A 25 11.44 11.35 8.66
C GLY A 25 12.62 10.46 8.26
N ASP A 26 13.01 9.59 9.18
CA ASP A 26 14.02 8.56 8.96
C ASP A 26 13.41 7.35 8.22
N VAL A 27 13.50 7.37 6.89
CA VAL A 27 12.98 6.30 6.03
C VAL A 27 14.06 5.80 5.07
N LEU A 28 14.37 4.52 5.16
CA LEU A 28 15.25 3.81 4.24
C LEU A 28 14.44 2.90 3.32
N ASP A 29 14.43 3.20 2.03
CA ASP A 29 13.92 2.29 0.99
C ASP A 29 15.05 1.50 0.34
N SER A 30 15.03 0.19 0.56
CA SER A 30 15.98 -0.77 -0.05
C SER A 30 15.50 -1.32 -1.40
N GLY A 31 14.30 -0.93 -1.85
CA GLY A 31 13.63 -1.41 -3.06
C GLY A 31 12.75 -2.64 -2.85
N THR A 32 12.97 -3.39 -1.76
CA THR A 32 12.14 -4.55 -1.35
C THR A 32 11.52 -4.37 0.02
N THR A 33 12.10 -3.49 0.82
CA THR A 33 11.70 -3.24 2.20
C THR A 33 11.78 -1.74 2.45
N LEU A 34 10.73 -1.19 3.03
CA LEU A 34 10.76 0.12 3.67
C LEU A 34 11.08 -0.09 5.14
N THR A 35 12.13 0.54 5.63
CA THR A 35 12.45 0.61 7.06
C THR A 35 12.28 2.05 7.52
N LEU A 36 11.44 2.27 8.52
CA LEU A 36 11.14 3.56 9.09
C LEU A 36 11.51 3.53 10.56
N THR A 37 12.17 4.58 11.06
CA THR A 37 12.47 4.69 12.50
C THR A 37 12.02 6.04 13.06
N THR A 38 11.90 6.15 14.37
CA THR A 38 11.70 7.43 15.05
C THR A 38 13.03 8.12 15.42
N ALA A 39 14.17 7.63 14.91
CA ALA A 39 15.48 8.13 15.31
C ALA A 39 15.76 9.58 14.88
N TRP A 40 16.19 10.39 15.85
CA TRP A 40 16.64 11.75 15.63
C TRP A 40 18.16 11.82 15.37
N LEU A 41 18.57 12.50 14.29
CA LEU A 41 19.96 12.64 13.91
C LEU A 41 20.56 13.95 14.44
N ALA A 42 21.09 13.93 15.67
CA ALA A 42 21.88 15.03 16.22
C ALA A 42 23.16 14.55 16.95
N PRO A 43 24.26 15.36 16.94
CA PRO A 43 25.47 15.01 17.67
C PRO A 43 25.23 14.87 19.18
N GLY A 44 25.55 13.71 19.73
CA GLY A 44 25.38 13.42 21.16
C GLY A 44 23.98 12.94 21.55
N ASP A 45 23.09 12.80 20.57
CA ASP A 45 21.79 12.19 20.73
C ASP A 45 21.94 10.66 20.86
N PRO A 46 21.31 10.01 21.86
CA PRO A 46 21.37 8.56 22.02
C PRO A 46 20.73 7.78 20.86
N ASP A 47 19.82 8.40 20.12
CA ASP A 47 19.03 7.75 19.07
C ASP A 47 19.69 7.87 17.69
N ALA A 48 20.63 8.81 17.52
CA ALA A 48 21.38 9.02 16.29
C ALA A 48 22.03 7.76 15.67
N PRO A 49 22.56 6.78 16.45
CA PRO A 49 23.08 5.53 15.90
C PRO A 49 22.05 4.63 15.21
N PHE A 50 20.75 4.82 15.48
CA PHE A 50 19.66 4.06 14.87
C PHE A 50 19.08 4.73 13.63
N ASN A 51 19.51 5.96 13.31
CA ASN A 51 19.10 6.64 12.09
C ASN A 51 19.66 5.93 10.84
N LEU A 52 18.78 5.57 9.90
CA LEU A 52 19.11 4.71 8.77
C LEU A 52 19.28 5.47 7.44
N SER A 53 18.63 6.63 7.32
CA SER A 53 18.52 7.38 6.07
C SER A 53 19.41 8.63 6.01
N GLY A 54 19.95 9.07 7.15
CA GLY A 54 20.62 10.36 7.29
C GLY A 54 19.67 11.55 7.45
N SER A 55 18.37 11.30 7.63
CA SER A 55 17.33 12.30 7.92
C SER A 55 16.66 11.97 9.24
N SER A 56 16.54 12.93 10.16
CA SER A 56 15.82 12.73 11.42
C SER A 56 14.34 12.44 11.19
N ALA A 57 13.71 11.79 12.18
CA ALA A 57 12.26 11.86 12.39
C ALA A 57 11.74 13.32 12.30
N VAL A 58 10.46 13.47 11.95
CA VAL A 58 9.82 14.77 11.75
C VAL A 58 8.64 14.95 12.69
N ASP A 59 8.34 16.22 12.99
CA ASP A 59 7.18 16.62 13.79
C ASP A 59 5.88 15.96 13.30
N ILE A 60 5.04 15.56 14.26
CA ILE A 60 3.79 14.83 14.01
C ILE A 60 2.88 15.53 12.99
N ALA A 61 2.84 16.87 12.96
CA ALA A 61 1.99 17.58 12.01
C ALA A 61 2.39 17.33 10.55
N LEU A 62 3.69 17.10 10.29
CA LEU A 62 4.19 16.72 8.97
C LEU A 62 3.85 15.26 8.66
N VAL A 63 3.96 14.36 9.65
CA VAL A 63 3.59 12.94 9.50
C VAL A 63 2.11 12.80 9.15
N GLU A 64 1.22 13.46 9.90
CA GLU A 64 -0.24 13.40 9.69
C GLU A 64 -0.65 14.01 8.35
N ALA A 65 -0.06 15.15 7.98
CA ALA A 65 -0.31 15.78 6.69
C ALA A 65 0.14 14.90 5.52
N ALA A 66 1.31 14.27 5.62
CA ALA A 66 1.82 13.36 4.60
C ALA A 66 1.01 12.06 4.49
N ALA A 67 0.56 11.52 5.63
CA ALA A 67 -0.32 10.35 5.68
C ALA A 67 -1.76 10.64 5.19
N GLY A 68 -2.13 11.92 5.06
CA GLY A 68 -3.46 12.33 4.61
C GLY A 68 -4.54 12.15 5.66
N VAL A 69 -4.19 12.30 6.95
CA VAL A 69 -5.10 12.22 8.09
C VAL A 69 -5.26 13.59 8.75
N PRO A 70 -6.38 13.86 9.44
CA PRO A 70 -6.54 15.10 10.20
C PRO A 70 -5.56 15.16 11.38
N ALA A 71 -5.36 16.36 11.92
CA ALA A 71 -4.54 16.53 13.13
C ALA A 71 -5.06 15.68 14.29
N TYR A 72 -4.14 15.12 15.09
CA TYR A 72 -4.41 14.25 16.25
C TYR A 72 -5.05 12.90 15.89
N ALA A 73 -4.99 12.49 14.62
CA ALA A 73 -5.51 11.20 14.19
C ALA A 73 -4.61 10.02 14.60
N LEU A 74 -3.34 10.31 14.88
CA LEU A 74 -2.36 9.29 15.31
C LEU A 74 -2.20 9.21 16.84
N ASP A 75 -2.86 10.07 17.60
CA ASP A 75 -2.91 10.01 19.07
C ASP A 75 -3.54 8.70 19.56
N ARG A 76 -3.13 8.24 20.76
CA ARG A 76 -3.62 7.00 21.36
C ARG A 76 -4.03 7.24 22.81
N GLY A 77 -5.34 7.30 23.03
CA GLY A 77 -5.87 7.50 24.38
C GLY A 77 -5.51 8.89 24.90
N GLU A 78 -4.72 8.95 25.97
CA GLU A 78 -4.23 10.21 26.55
C GLU A 78 -2.84 10.59 26.03
N ASP A 79 -2.18 9.69 25.28
CA ASP A 79 -0.84 9.88 24.76
C ASP A 79 -0.92 10.52 23.37
N ALA A 80 -0.35 11.73 23.25
CA ALA A 80 -0.29 12.46 21.98
C ALA A 80 0.87 11.94 21.13
N ALA A 81 0.67 11.81 19.83
CA ALA A 81 1.79 11.54 18.93
C ALA A 81 2.68 12.79 18.79
N THR A 82 3.99 12.61 18.79
CA THR A 82 4.97 13.70 18.93
C THR A 82 5.82 13.89 17.67
N GLU A 83 6.47 12.83 17.22
CA GLU A 83 7.26 12.80 15.99
C GLU A 83 7.27 11.42 15.36
N GLY A 84 7.82 11.32 14.16
CA GLY A 84 8.07 10.02 13.54
C GLY A 84 8.42 10.08 12.07
N SER A 85 8.13 8.98 11.39
CA SER A 85 8.50 8.74 10.00
C SER A 85 7.37 8.11 9.22
N VAL A 86 7.25 8.49 7.94
CA VAL A 86 6.16 8.04 7.07
C VAL A 86 6.63 7.91 5.63
N ALA A 87 6.14 6.86 4.98
CA ALA A 87 6.20 6.69 3.55
C ALA A 87 4.77 6.67 2.99
N TRP A 88 4.52 7.38 1.89
CA TRP A 88 3.20 7.42 1.26
C TRP A 88 3.25 7.42 -0.28
N GLN A 89 2.15 7.00 -0.88
CA GLN A 89 1.94 6.99 -2.33
C GLN A 89 0.43 7.05 -2.68
N SER A 90 0.12 7.49 -3.90
CA SER A 90 -1.20 7.29 -4.50
C SER A 90 -1.22 6.04 -5.37
N LEU A 91 -2.18 5.15 -5.14
CA LEU A 91 -2.33 3.88 -5.85
C LEU A 91 -3.54 3.94 -6.78
N ALA A 92 -3.36 3.59 -8.05
CA ALA A 92 -4.48 3.36 -8.96
C ALA A 92 -4.95 1.90 -8.80
N VAL A 93 -6.18 1.72 -8.36
CA VAL A 93 -6.77 0.40 -8.07
C VAL A 93 -7.99 0.15 -8.94
N ALA A 94 -8.29 -1.12 -9.17
CA ALA A 94 -9.51 -1.63 -9.77
C ALA A 94 -10.29 -2.52 -8.79
N ALA A 95 -11.55 -2.79 -9.12
CA ALA A 95 -12.36 -3.74 -8.35
C ALA A 95 -11.72 -5.14 -8.37
N GLY A 96 -11.54 -5.70 -7.18
CA GLY A 96 -10.90 -6.99 -6.91
C GLY A 96 -9.37 -6.94 -6.73
N ASP A 97 -8.74 -5.78 -6.93
CA ASP A 97 -7.31 -5.63 -6.62
C ASP A 97 -7.08 -5.82 -5.12
N THR A 98 -5.91 -6.35 -4.75
CA THR A 98 -5.52 -6.59 -3.35
C THR A 98 -4.21 -5.90 -3.03
N LEU A 99 -4.22 -4.97 -2.08
CA LEU A 99 -3.02 -4.43 -1.44
C LEU A 99 -2.63 -5.34 -0.28
N ARG A 100 -1.38 -5.81 -0.27
CA ARG A 100 -0.83 -6.63 0.82
C ARG A 100 0.59 -6.21 1.16
N PHE A 101 0.96 -6.36 2.42
CA PHE A 101 2.34 -6.38 2.88
C PHE A 101 2.48 -7.18 4.17
N GLU A 102 3.71 -7.57 4.49
CA GLU A 102 4.11 -8.08 5.79
C GLU A 102 4.83 -6.95 6.55
N TRP A 103 4.74 -6.96 7.87
CA TRP A 103 5.38 -5.96 8.70
C TRP A 103 5.97 -6.56 9.98
N THR A 104 7.05 -5.93 10.45
CA THR A 104 7.61 -6.15 11.79
C THR A 104 7.79 -4.80 12.48
N PHE A 105 7.55 -4.78 13.78
CA PHE A 105 7.72 -3.63 14.63
C PHE A 105 8.57 -4.01 15.83
N ASP A 106 9.54 -3.17 16.18
CA ASP A 106 10.41 -3.30 17.35
C ASP A 106 10.57 -1.93 17.99
N SER A 107 10.64 -1.86 19.31
CA SER A 107 10.87 -0.63 20.04
C SER A 107 11.80 -0.88 21.20
N VAL A 108 12.67 0.10 21.47
CA VAL A 108 13.49 0.15 22.68
C VAL A 108 12.98 1.17 23.69
N ASP A 109 11.91 1.90 23.38
CA ASP A 109 11.13 2.63 24.39
C ASP A 109 10.40 1.59 25.26
N ASP A 110 10.49 1.73 26.58
CA ASP A 110 9.85 0.87 27.56
C ASP A 110 8.79 1.59 28.40
N THR A 111 8.63 2.89 28.18
CA THR A 111 7.82 3.80 28.99
C THR A 111 6.53 4.17 28.26
N PHE A 112 6.61 4.59 26.99
CA PHE A 112 5.44 4.87 26.18
C PHE A 112 5.23 3.81 25.10
N ALA A 113 4.00 3.77 24.60
CA ALA A 113 3.54 2.68 23.74
C ALA A 113 3.52 3.13 22.28
N ASP A 114 4.70 3.41 21.74
CA ASP A 114 4.89 3.84 20.35
C ASP A 114 4.10 3.02 19.35
N HIS A 115 3.80 3.67 18.23
CA HIS A 115 2.75 3.22 17.34
C HIS A 115 3.19 3.12 15.89
N ALA A 116 3.09 1.92 15.32
CA ALA A 116 3.17 1.69 13.87
C ALA A 116 1.79 1.59 13.24
N PHE A 117 1.62 2.25 12.09
CA PHE A 117 0.33 2.39 11.44
C PHE A 117 0.40 2.23 9.91
N ALA A 118 -0.77 1.98 9.33
CA ALA A 118 -1.04 2.18 7.92
C ALA A 118 -2.24 3.12 7.76
N VAL A 119 -2.27 3.90 6.69
CA VAL A 119 -3.42 4.73 6.32
C VAL A 119 -3.87 4.35 4.92
N LEU A 120 -5.17 4.19 4.73
CA LEU A 120 -5.78 4.03 3.41
C LEU A 120 -6.97 4.99 3.28
N ASP A 121 -6.90 5.93 2.33
CA ASP A 121 -7.91 6.98 2.12
C ASP A 121 -8.29 7.74 3.42
N GLY A 122 -7.27 8.10 4.20
CA GLY A 122 -7.43 8.80 5.48
C GLY A 122 -7.94 7.94 6.64
N GLN A 123 -8.21 6.64 6.41
CA GLN A 123 -8.53 5.71 7.49
C GLN A 123 -7.25 5.13 8.10
N VAL A 124 -7.06 5.32 9.40
CA VAL A 124 -5.93 4.77 10.16
C VAL A 124 -6.19 3.31 10.54
N PHE A 125 -5.18 2.47 10.31
CA PHE A 125 -5.10 1.07 10.74
C PHE A 125 -3.89 0.91 11.64
N THR A 126 -4.13 0.55 12.90
CA THR A 126 -3.05 0.22 13.82
C THR A 126 -2.41 -1.10 13.41
N LEU A 127 -1.09 -1.10 13.18
CA LEU A 127 -0.31 -2.32 12.94
C LEU A 127 0.20 -2.87 14.27
N ALA A 128 0.90 -2.04 15.06
CA ALA A 128 1.45 -2.39 16.36
C ALA A 128 1.32 -1.24 17.35
N THR A 129 1.25 -1.57 18.63
CA THR A 129 1.33 -0.61 19.75
C THR A 129 2.15 -1.27 20.85
N GLY A 130 3.10 -0.54 21.42
CA GLY A 130 3.78 -0.94 22.64
C GLY A 130 5.29 -0.96 22.52
N PRO A 131 5.98 -1.38 23.59
CA PRO A 131 7.42 -1.54 23.59
C PRO A 131 7.87 -2.90 23.01
N ALA A 132 6.92 -3.81 22.72
CA ALA A 132 7.24 -5.20 22.41
C ALA A 132 7.35 -5.46 20.91
N ALA A 133 8.42 -6.19 20.54
CA ALA A 133 8.59 -6.75 19.20
C ALA A 133 7.33 -7.51 18.75
N SER A 134 6.82 -7.15 17.57
CA SER A 134 5.63 -7.76 16.99
C SER A 134 5.73 -7.84 15.47
N ALA A 135 4.90 -8.69 14.87
CA ALA A 135 4.87 -8.87 13.43
C ALA A 135 3.46 -9.24 12.98
N GLY A 136 3.15 -8.96 11.71
CA GLY A 136 1.87 -9.31 11.13
C GLY A 136 1.80 -9.06 9.63
N ALA A 137 0.59 -9.20 9.11
CA ALA A 137 0.28 -8.95 7.71
C ALA A 137 -0.87 -7.95 7.61
N PHE A 138 -0.83 -7.10 6.59
CA PHE A 138 -1.95 -6.26 6.20
C PHE A 138 -2.47 -6.72 4.83
N SER A 139 -3.79 -6.74 4.67
CA SER A 139 -4.43 -7.08 3.40
C SER A 139 -5.73 -6.31 3.22
N ARG A 140 -5.90 -5.68 2.05
CA ARG A 140 -7.13 -4.99 1.67
C ARG A 140 -7.49 -5.29 0.23
N VAL A 141 -8.73 -5.73 0.03
CA VAL A 141 -9.36 -5.86 -1.30
C VAL A 141 -10.12 -4.57 -1.61
N PHE A 142 -10.02 -4.10 -2.85
CA PHE A 142 -10.75 -2.92 -3.33
C PHE A 142 -12.03 -3.34 -4.06
N ASP A 143 -13.15 -2.67 -3.78
CA ASP A 143 -14.45 -3.01 -4.37
C ASP A 143 -14.76 -2.23 -5.67
N GLY A 144 -13.91 -1.27 -6.01
CA GLY A 144 -14.13 -0.33 -7.11
C GLY A 144 -12.84 0.21 -7.69
N ALA A 145 -12.94 0.83 -8.86
CA ALA A 145 -11.83 1.53 -9.46
C ALA A 145 -11.70 2.95 -8.88
N ALA A 146 -10.51 3.30 -8.40
CA ALA A 146 -10.22 4.58 -7.79
C ALA A 146 -8.72 4.89 -7.80
N THR A 147 -8.37 6.13 -7.50
CA THR A 147 -7.03 6.48 -7.01
C THR A 147 -7.15 6.64 -5.50
N VAL A 148 -6.44 5.82 -4.74
CA VAL A 148 -6.48 5.80 -3.28
C VAL A 148 -5.17 6.34 -2.71
N SER A 149 -5.22 7.06 -1.59
CA SER A 149 -4.01 7.41 -0.84
C SER A 149 -3.64 6.28 0.10
N PHE A 150 -2.36 5.92 0.13
CA PHE A 150 -1.84 4.89 1.03
C PHE A 150 -0.56 5.38 1.71
N ALA A 151 -0.45 5.16 3.02
CA ALA A 151 0.73 5.48 3.81
C ALA A 151 1.02 4.38 4.83
N VAL A 152 2.29 4.28 5.23
CA VAL A 152 2.76 3.48 6.36
C VAL A 152 3.72 4.34 7.18
N GLY A 153 3.68 4.21 8.50
CA GLY A 153 4.49 5.06 9.37
C GLY A 153 4.66 4.49 10.76
N VAL A 154 5.59 5.11 11.48
CA VAL A 154 5.87 4.88 12.90
C VAL A 154 5.98 6.22 13.59
N VAL A 155 5.40 6.35 14.79
CA VAL A 155 5.42 7.56 15.60
C VAL A 155 5.72 7.24 17.06
N ASP A 156 6.41 8.17 17.70
CA ASP A 156 6.54 8.20 19.15
C ASP A 156 5.25 8.73 19.78
N LEU A 157 4.95 8.24 20.98
CA LEU A 157 3.85 8.75 21.78
C LEU A 157 4.36 9.40 23.06
N ALA A 158 3.82 10.57 23.38
CA ALA A 158 4.05 11.36 24.59
C ALA A 158 5.49 11.91 24.81
N ASP A 159 6.53 11.21 24.36
CA ASP A 159 7.90 11.73 24.32
C ASP A 159 8.60 11.45 22.98
N VAL A 160 9.92 11.56 22.97
CA VAL A 160 10.79 11.35 21.80
C VAL A 160 12.01 10.50 22.19
N LEU A 161 11.86 9.67 23.23
CA LEU A 161 12.96 8.92 23.83
C LEU A 161 12.87 7.44 23.46
N GLY A 162 13.97 6.94 22.92
CA GLY A 162 14.01 5.55 22.47
C GLY A 162 13.50 5.44 21.03
N VAL A 163 13.96 4.41 20.34
CA VAL A 163 13.72 4.27 18.91
C VAL A 163 12.75 3.14 18.64
N SER A 164 11.69 3.49 17.95
CA SER A 164 10.77 2.55 17.33
C SER A 164 11.12 2.34 15.87
N THR A 165 11.10 1.08 15.44
CA THR A 165 11.42 0.68 14.06
C THR A 165 10.26 -0.12 13.47
N LEU A 166 9.76 0.35 12.32
CA LEU A 166 8.83 -0.38 11.48
C LEU A 166 9.54 -0.84 10.21
N MET A 167 9.47 -2.15 9.92
CA MET A 167 9.85 -2.69 8.61
C MET A 167 8.60 -3.17 7.88
N VAL A 168 8.47 -2.77 6.62
CA VAL A 168 7.40 -3.20 5.71
C VAL A 168 8.03 -3.91 4.53
N SER A 169 7.67 -5.18 4.33
CA SER A 169 8.19 -6.03 3.26
C SER A 169 7.06 -6.64 2.43
N ASP A 170 7.41 -7.13 1.23
CA ASP A 170 6.47 -7.77 0.31
C ASP A 170 5.24 -6.91 0.00
N LEU A 171 5.43 -5.59 -0.03
CA LEU A 171 4.38 -4.65 -0.38
C LEU A 171 4.02 -4.81 -1.85
N ALA A 172 2.76 -5.14 -2.11
CA ALA A 172 2.28 -5.43 -3.45
C ALA A 172 0.81 -5.05 -3.62
N LEU A 173 0.50 -4.40 -4.75
CA LEU A 173 -0.85 -4.30 -5.29
C LEU A 173 -1.02 -5.37 -6.37
N THR A 174 -1.79 -6.41 -6.05
CA THR A 174 -2.03 -7.54 -6.95
C THR A 174 -3.35 -7.35 -7.68
N PRO A 175 -3.38 -7.36 -9.03
CA PRO A 175 -4.61 -7.21 -9.78
C PRO A 175 -5.61 -8.33 -9.51
N ALA A 176 -6.90 -8.01 -9.60
CA ALA A 176 -7.95 -9.03 -9.59
C ALA A 176 -7.70 -10.09 -10.69
N VAL A 177 -7.84 -11.37 -10.34
CA VAL A 177 -7.82 -12.44 -11.35
C VAL A 177 -9.21 -12.51 -11.99
N PRO A 178 -9.38 -12.28 -13.30
CA PRO A 178 -10.69 -12.36 -13.94
C PRO A 178 -11.24 -13.79 -13.80
N GLU A 179 -12.48 -13.93 -13.32
CA GLU A 179 -13.08 -15.25 -13.21
C GLU A 179 -13.22 -15.91 -14.60
N PRO A 180 -12.88 -17.20 -14.74
CA PRO A 180 -12.96 -17.92 -16.01
C PRO A 180 -14.35 -17.87 -16.68
N GLY A 181 -15.40 -17.72 -15.86
CA GLY A 181 -16.79 -17.67 -16.32
C GLY A 181 -17.12 -16.48 -17.21
N GLY A 182 -16.52 -15.30 -16.97
CA GLY A 182 -16.75 -14.10 -17.78
C GLY A 182 -16.22 -14.25 -19.20
N LEU A 183 -15.04 -14.84 -19.34
CA LEU A 183 -14.43 -15.15 -20.64
C LEU A 183 -15.20 -16.25 -21.38
N ALA A 184 -15.62 -17.29 -20.67
CA ALA A 184 -16.43 -18.36 -21.25
C ALA A 184 -17.78 -17.82 -21.78
N LEU A 185 -18.46 -16.94 -21.03
CA LEU A 185 -19.71 -16.31 -21.46
C LEU A 185 -19.51 -15.36 -22.64
N MET A 186 -18.42 -14.62 -22.68
CA MET A 186 -18.09 -13.74 -23.81
C MET A 186 -17.82 -14.54 -25.10
N LEU A 187 -17.12 -15.68 -24.98
CA LEU A 187 -16.87 -16.61 -26.08
C LEU A 187 -18.16 -17.29 -26.57
N VAL A 188 -19.02 -17.73 -25.66
CA VAL A 188 -20.31 -18.33 -26.00
C VAL A 188 -21.24 -17.31 -26.66
N GLY A 189 -21.33 -16.09 -26.11
CA GLY A 189 -22.13 -15.01 -26.68
C GLY A 189 -21.65 -14.56 -28.07
N GLY A 190 -20.33 -14.40 -28.24
CA GLY A 190 -19.71 -14.08 -29.53
C GLY A 190 -19.89 -15.18 -30.58
N GLY A 191 -19.75 -16.45 -30.17
CA GLY A 191 -19.99 -17.61 -31.02
C GLY A 191 -21.44 -17.70 -31.48
N ALA A 192 -22.40 -17.48 -30.58
CA ALA A 192 -23.83 -17.49 -30.90
C ALA A 192 -24.22 -16.37 -31.89
N LEU A 193 -23.69 -15.16 -31.72
CA LEU A 193 -23.91 -14.04 -32.64
C LEU A 193 -23.34 -14.32 -34.05
N TRP A 194 -22.16 -14.93 -34.12
CA TRP A 194 -21.54 -15.28 -35.40
C TRP A 194 -22.31 -16.36 -36.17
N VAL A 195 -22.79 -17.39 -35.48
CA VAL A 195 -23.64 -18.45 -36.09
C VAL A 195 -24.95 -17.86 -36.60
N ARG A 196 -25.60 -16.97 -35.82
CA ARG A 196 -26.84 -16.30 -36.27
C ARG A 196 -26.63 -15.46 -37.53
N ARG A 197 -25.51 -14.74 -37.65
CA ARG A 197 -25.19 -13.96 -38.87
C ARG A 197 -24.99 -14.85 -40.10
N ARG A 198 -24.38 -16.04 -39.95
CA ARG A 198 -24.20 -16.98 -41.06
C ARG A 198 -25.52 -17.57 -41.57
N LEU A 199 -26.45 -17.90 -40.66
CA LEU A 199 -27.75 -18.48 -41.03
C LEU A 199 -28.70 -17.47 -41.70
N ALA A 200 -28.59 -16.18 -41.36
CA ALA A 200 -29.38 -15.14 -42.01
C ALA A 200 -28.91 -14.87 -43.46
N ALA A 201 -27.60 -14.91 -43.71
CA ALA A 201 -27.02 -14.70 -45.03
C ALA A 201 -27.38 -15.81 -46.04
N THR A 202 -27.52 -17.06 -45.59
CA THR A 202 -27.91 -18.18 -46.45
C THR A 202 -29.40 -18.18 -46.82
N ARG A 203 -30.29 -17.71 -45.93
CA ARG A 203 -31.73 -17.56 -46.25
C ARG A 203 -32.01 -16.47 -47.28
N SER A 204 -31.23 -15.39 -47.29
CA SER A 204 -31.38 -14.32 -48.27
C SER A 204 -30.97 -14.72 -49.70
N ALA A 205 -30.25 -15.83 -49.87
CA ALA A 205 -29.82 -16.34 -51.17
C ALA A 205 -30.81 -17.34 -51.81
N GLN A 206 -31.87 -17.74 -51.10
CA GLN A 206 -32.88 -18.69 -51.61
C GLN A 206 -34.20 -18.04 -52.07
N HIS A 207 -34.30 -16.71 -52.08
CA HIS A 207 -35.50 -15.96 -52.50
C HIS A 207 -35.20 -14.92 -53.62
N GLY A 208 -34.12 -15.15 -54.38
CA GLY A 208 -33.76 -14.35 -55.57
C GLY A 208 -33.90 -15.17 -56.84
#